data_AF-A0A182WHR5-F1
#
_entry.id   AF-A0A182WHR5-F1
#
_cell.length_a   1.000
_cell.length_b   1.000
_cell.length_c   1.000
_cell.angle_alpha   90.00
_cell.angle_beta   90.00
_cell.angle_gamma   90.00
#
_symmetry.space_group_name_H-M   'P 1'
#
loop_
_entity.id
_entity.type
_entity.pdbx_description
1 polymer ?
#
loop_
_entity_poly.entity_id
_entity_poly.type
_entity_poly.pdbx_seq_one_letter_code
_entity_poly.pdbx_strand_id
1 'polypeptide(L)'
;MGMTKCCMVIFVLVGCTTSFISADPDCENLKDRRDEMDQCCQVEKIISLKDADDCSSAADEASEPHEKMMCTVQCKLQSLGVVNGEDIVQEKMLEYVERLEDGWKDTAKDIVTKCVEFIASMKTKMQEHSHNMKCSPMSGFFLMCLMKNTFEQCPADKWQNTSFCNKIKNGECAPKRD
;
A
#
# COMPACT_ATOMS: atom_id res chain seq x y z
N MET A 1 6.10 20.16 79.55
CA MET A 1 6.54 21.32 78.73
C MET A 1 7.83 20.91 78.04
N GLY A 2 7.80 20.70 76.72
CA GLY A 2 8.95 20.19 75.98
C GLY A 2 8.57 19.40 74.73
N MET A 3 8.22 20.14 73.69
CA MET A 3 7.83 19.69 72.36
C MET A 3 9.09 19.42 71.53
N THR A 4 9.35 18.18 71.08
CA THR A 4 10.40 17.94 70.06
C THR A 4 10.11 16.73 69.17
N LYS A 5 9.79 17.04 67.91
CA LYS A 5 10.07 16.32 66.65
C LYS A 5 9.83 14.79 66.60
N CYS A 6 8.65 14.40 66.11
CA CYS A 6 8.52 13.18 65.30
C CYS A 6 8.59 13.59 63.82
N CYS A 7 9.67 13.18 63.15
CA CYS A 7 9.81 13.26 61.70
C CYS A 7 8.65 12.53 61.04
N MET A 8 7.78 13.28 60.37
CA MET A 8 6.81 12.73 59.42
C MET A 8 7.60 12.22 58.21
N VAL A 9 7.79 10.91 58.12
CA VAL A 9 8.31 10.27 56.92
C VAL A 9 7.20 10.31 55.89
N ILE A 10 7.27 11.26 54.96
CA ILE A 10 6.40 11.32 53.79
C ILE A 10 6.85 10.19 52.85
N PHE A 11 6.09 9.10 52.83
CA PHE A 11 6.15 8.11 51.76
C PHE A 11 5.63 8.78 50.48
N VAL A 12 6.54 9.30 49.66
CA VAL A 12 6.23 9.63 48.27
C VAL A 12 6.06 8.30 47.55
N LEU A 13 4.81 7.88 47.39
CA LEU A 13 4.42 6.84 46.45
C LEU A 13 4.85 7.32 45.05
N VAL A 14 6.04 6.91 44.63
CA VAL A 14 6.43 6.91 43.22
C VAL A 14 5.54 5.88 42.56
N GLY A 15 4.34 6.33 42.17
CA GLY A 15 3.49 5.63 41.23
C GLY A 15 4.27 5.52 39.94
N CYS A 16 4.95 4.39 39.75
CA CYS A 16 5.45 3.96 38.47
C CYS A 16 4.21 3.76 37.58
N THR A 17 3.78 4.84 36.92
CA THR A 17 2.80 4.76 35.84
C THR A 17 3.49 4.00 34.72
N THR A 18 3.40 2.68 34.79
CA THR A 18 3.61 1.83 33.62
C THR A 18 2.64 2.35 32.57
N SER A 19 3.17 3.18 31.67
CA SER A 19 2.47 3.56 30.47
C SER A 19 2.30 2.25 29.71
N PHE A 20 1.11 1.66 29.82
CA PHE A 20 0.71 0.66 28.87
C PHE A 20 0.78 1.36 27.52
N ILE A 21 1.78 1.01 26.72
CA ILE A 21 1.72 1.25 25.29
C ILE A 21 0.59 0.33 24.84
N SER A 22 -0.66 0.79 24.96
CA SER A 22 -1.75 0.14 24.27
C SER A 22 -1.42 0.30 22.80
N ALA A 23 -1.27 -0.82 22.09
CA ALA A 23 -1.29 -0.77 20.64
C ALA A 23 -2.52 0.04 20.22
N ASP A 24 -2.32 1.04 19.36
CA ASP A 24 -3.42 1.84 18.88
C ASP A 24 -4.40 0.91 18.16
N PRO A 25 -5.67 0.81 18.57
CA PRO A 25 -6.62 -0.13 17.98
C PRO A 25 -6.84 0.13 16.49
N ASP A 26 -6.59 1.35 16.01
CA ASP A 26 -6.63 1.66 14.58
C ASP A 26 -5.47 1.02 13.80
N CYS A 27 -4.35 0.74 14.46
CA CYS A 27 -3.15 0.16 13.86
C CYS A 27 -3.04 -1.36 14.04
N GLU A 28 -4.02 -2.00 14.68
CA GLU A 28 -4.05 -3.45 14.83
C GLU A 28 -4.59 -4.16 13.56
N ASN A 29 -4.03 -5.33 13.26
CA ASN A 29 -4.47 -6.22 12.18
C ASN A 29 -4.64 -5.55 10.81
N LEU A 30 -3.77 -4.60 10.46
CA LEU A 30 -3.85 -3.85 9.19
C LEU A 30 -3.95 -4.73 7.94
N LYS A 31 -3.34 -5.92 7.98
CA LYS A 31 -3.41 -6.89 6.88
C LYS A 31 -4.84 -7.35 6.62
N ASP A 32 -5.64 -7.50 7.67
CA ASP A 32 -7.03 -7.94 7.60
C ASP A 32 -7.99 -6.78 7.30
N ARG A 33 -7.52 -5.53 7.51
CA ARG A 33 -8.26 -4.29 7.25
C ARG A 33 -7.91 -3.63 5.92
N ARG A 34 -7.39 -4.39 4.95
CA ARG A 34 -7.04 -3.83 3.63
C ARG A 34 -8.23 -3.21 2.90
N ASP A 35 -9.41 -3.80 3.01
CA ASP A 35 -10.61 -3.25 2.37
C ASP A 35 -11.03 -1.90 2.98
N GLU A 36 -10.81 -1.71 4.28
CA GLU A 36 -11.05 -0.43 4.95
C GLU A 36 -10.00 0.62 4.54
N MET A 37 -8.74 0.20 4.38
CA MET A 37 -7.68 1.07 3.88
C MET A 37 -7.92 1.50 2.43
N ASP A 38 -8.43 0.59 1.59
CA ASP A 38 -8.88 0.87 0.22
C ASP A 38 -10.04 1.90 0.19
N GLN A 39 -10.87 1.96 1.24
CA GLN A 39 -11.98 2.91 1.35
C GLN A 39 -11.54 4.31 1.80
N CYS A 40 -10.31 4.48 2.29
CA CYS A 40 -9.82 5.79 2.72
C CYS A 40 -9.74 6.81 1.60
N CYS A 41 -9.57 6.36 0.35
CA CYS A 41 -9.59 7.21 -0.82
C CYS A 41 -10.71 6.78 -1.79
N GLN A 42 -11.75 7.61 -1.92
CA GLN A 42 -12.92 7.33 -2.75
C GLN A 42 -12.77 7.85 -4.19
N VAL A 43 -11.62 7.56 -4.80
CA VAL A 43 -11.39 7.81 -6.24
C VAL A 43 -11.69 6.56 -7.06
N GLU A 44 -12.03 6.77 -8.32
CA GLU A 44 -12.09 5.66 -9.27
C GLU A 44 -10.69 5.04 -9.45
N LYS A 45 -10.63 3.70 -9.42
CA LYS A 45 -9.37 2.96 -9.58
C LYS A 45 -8.85 3.18 -11.00
N ILE A 46 -7.59 3.59 -11.13
CA ILE A 46 -6.92 3.82 -12.43
C ILE A 46 -7.03 2.59 -13.34
N ILE A 47 -6.95 1.39 -12.76
CA ILE A 47 -7.15 0.13 -13.46
C ILE A 47 -7.97 -0.83 -12.60
N SER A 48 -8.91 -1.52 -13.25
CA SER A 48 -9.72 -2.59 -12.65
C SER A 48 -9.22 -3.95 -13.15
N LEU A 49 -8.77 -4.80 -12.22
CA LEU A 49 -8.40 -6.19 -12.53
C LEU A 49 -9.60 -7.13 -12.65
N LYS A 50 -10.83 -6.61 -12.54
CA LYS A 50 -12.07 -7.38 -12.65
C LYS A 50 -12.44 -7.65 -14.11
N ASP A 51 -12.03 -6.76 -15.00
CA ASP A 51 -12.29 -6.84 -16.44
C ASP A 51 -11.20 -7.62 -17.19
N ALA A 52 -10.22 -8.13 -16.46
CA ALA A 52 -9.18 -9.01 -16.97
C ALA A 52 -9.72 -10.43 -17.19
N ASP A 53 -9.11 -11.15 -18.13
CA ASP A 53 -9.39 -12.57 -18.34
C ASP A 53 -9.16 -13.42 -17.07
N ASP A 54 -9.75 -14.61 -17.05
CA ASP A 54 -9.45 -15.60 -16.01
C ASP A 54 -7.99 -16.05 -16.12
N CYS A 55 -7.25 -15.88 -15.02
CA CYS A 55 -5.83 -16.18 -14.90
C CYS A 55 -5.56 -17.23 -13.82
N SER A 56 -6.57 -18.02 -13.44
CA SER A 56 -6.45 -19.09 -12.46
C SER A 56 -5.34 -20.09 -12.80
N SER A 57 -5.17 -20.45 -14.08
CA SER A 57 -4.11 -21.37 -14.53
C SER A 57 -2.70 -20.77 -14.45
N ALA A 58 -2.54 -19.44 -14.47
CA ALA A 58 -1.22 -18.81 -14.32
C ALA A 58 -0.65 -19.04 -12.91
N ALA A 59 -1.51 -19.21 -11.90
CA ALA A 59 -1.09 -19.57 -10.55
C ALA A 59 -0.49 -20.99 -10.48
N ASP A 60 -0.78 -21.86 -11.45
CA ASP A 60 -0.25 -23.23 -11.47
C ASP A 60 1.19 -23.30 -11.97
N GLU A 61 1.71 -22.21 -12.55
CA GLU A 61 3.10 -22.11 -13.00
C GLU A 61 4.10 -22.06 -11.84
N ALA A 62 3.65 -21.70 -10.65
CA ALA A 62 4.48 -21.49 -9.47
C ALA A 62 4.04 -22.36 -8.29
N SER A 63 4.98 -22.70 -7.40
CA SER A 63 4.69 -23.46 -6.18
C SER A 63 4.41 -22.55 -4.99
N GLU A 64 5.15 -21.45 -4.89
CA GLU A 64 5.12 -20.55 -3.74
C GLU A 64 3.95 -19.56 -3.81
N PRO A 65 3.16 -19.36 -2.73
CA PRO A 65 1.97 -18.49 -2.76
C PRO A 65 2.22 -17.07 -3.27
N HIS A 66 3.37 -16.49 -2.92
CA HIS A 66 3.76 -15.15 -3.39
C HIS A 66 3.99 -15.13 -4.90
N GLU A 67 4.67 -16.14 -5.43
CA GLU A 67 4.96 -16.25 -6.87
C GLU A 67 3.68 -16.56 -7.67
N LYS A 68 2.78 -17.40 -7.14
CA LYS A 68 1.44 -17.63 -7.71
C LYS A 68 0.66 -16.32 -7.89
N MET A 69 0.70 -15.46 -6.87
CA MET A 69 0.07 -14.14 -6.94
C MET A 69 0.71 -13.27 -8.03
N MET A 70 2.03 -13.27 -8.15
CA MET A 70 2.73 -12.50 -9.19
C MET A 70 2.38 -12.99 -10.60
N CYS A 71 2.33 -14.31 -10.82
CA CYS A 71 1.89 -14.90 -12.08
C CYS A 71 0.46 -14.49 -12.43
N THR A 72 -0.45 -14.57 -11.46
CA THR A 72 -1.86 -14.18 -11.64
C THR A 72 -1.96 -12.70 -12.01
N VAL A 73 -1.22 -11.83 -11.31
CA VAL A 73 -1.21 -10.38 -11.58
C VAL A 73 -0.62 -10.09 -12.96
N GLN A 74 0.49 -10.74 -13.33
CA GLN A 74 1.10 -10.57 -14.64
C GLN A 74 0.14 -10.96 -15.76
N CYS A 75 -0.49 -12.14 -15.66
CA CYS A 75 -1.49 -12.59 -16.63
C CYS A 75 -2.65 -11.59 -16.77
N LYS A 76 -3.18 -11.07 -15.66
CA LYS A 76 -4.28 -10.10 -15.69
C LYS A 76 -3.89 -8.78 -16.35
N LEU A 77 -2.69 -8.28 -16.08
CA LEU A 77 -2.24 -7.05 -16.74
C LEU A 77 -1.93 -7.28 -18.22
N GLN A 78 -1.48 -8.47 -18.60
CA GLN A 78 -1.29 -8.85 -20.00
C GLN A 78 -2.63 -8.91 -20.76
N SER A 79 -3.67 -9.53 -20.20
CA SER A 79 -4.99 -9.58 -20.84
C SER A 79 -5.63 -8.19 -20.98
N LEU A 80 -5.35 -7.29 -20.05
CA LEU A 80 -5.76 -5.88 -20.14
C LEU A 80 -4.91 -5.05 -21.12
N GLY A 81 -3.87 -5.62 -21.72
CA GLY A 81 -2.93 -4.99 -22.65
C GLY A 81 -1.94 -4.02 -21.98
N VAL A 82 -1.87 -4.02 -20.66
CA VAL A 82 -1.01 -3.12 -19.85
C VAL A 82 0.41 -3.64 -19.76
N VAL A 83 0.62 -4.94 -19.90
CA VAL A 83 1.93 -5.58 -19.92
C VAL A 83 2.15 -6.28 -21.24
N ASN A 84 3.34 -6.09 -21.81
CA ASN A 84 3.82 -6.88 -22.95
C ASN A 84 5.22 -7.42 -22.61
N GLY A 85 5.33 -8.72 -22.37
CA GLY A 85 6.56 -9.33 -21.89
C GLY A 85 7.00 -8.75 -20.53
N GLU A 86 8.15 -8.05 -20.53
CA GLU A 86 8.75 -7.40 -19.36
C GLU A 86 8.60 -5.87 -19.37
N ASP A 87 7.66 -5.35 -20.16
CA ASP A 87 7.46 -3.91 -20.32
C ASP A 87 6.01 -3.51 -19.99
N ILE A 88 5.86 -2.33 -19.38
CA ILE A 88 4.56 -1.69 -19.16
C ILE A 88 4.21 -0.87 -20.40
N VAL A 89 3.03 -1.12 -20.97
CA VAL A 89 2.49 -0.37 -22.10
C VAL A 89 1.83 0.91 -21.58
N GLN A 90 2.61 1.98 -21.45
CA GLN A 90 2.14 3.26 -20.89
C GLN A 90 0.92 3.81 -21.63
N GLU A 91 0.90 3.72 -22.95
CA GLU A 91 -0.22 4.17 -23.79
C GLU A 91 -1.53 3.51 -23.37
N LYS A 92 -1.49 2.20 -23.07
CA LYS A 92 -2.67 1.47 -22.59
C LYS A 92 -3.13 1.95 -21.24
N MET A 93 -2.21 2.27 -20.33
CA MET A 93 -2.56 2.85 -19.04
C MET A 93 -3.19 4.23 -19.19
N LEU A 94 -2.71 5.05 -20.12
CA LEU A 94 -3.31 6.35 -20.41
C LEU A 94 -4.73 6.19 -20.98
N GLU A 95 -5.02 5.18 -21.80
CA GLU A 95 -6.39 4.89 -22.23
C GLU A 95 -7.34 4.58 -21.06
N TYR A 96 -6.86 3.95 -19.98
CA TYR A 96 -7.66 3.75 -18.77
C TYR A 96 -7.85 5.07 -18.00
N VAL A 97 -6.81 5.91 -17.92
CA VAL A 97 -6.90 7.23 -17.28
C VAL A 97 -7.94 8.12 -17.96
N GLU A 98 -8.03 8.09 -19.30
CA GLU A 98 -8.99 8.91 -20.03
C GLU A 98 -10.47 8.57 -19.73
N ARG A 99 -10.74 7.40 -19.14
CA ARG A 99 -12.09 6.96 -18.73
C ARG A 99 -12.53 7.49 -17.37
N LEU A 100 -11.59 8.02 -16.58
CA LEU A 100 -11.84 8.50 -15.21
C LEU A 100 -12.63 9.82 -15.22
N GLU A 101 -13.08 10.28 -14.05
CA GLU A 101 -13.66 11.62 -13.87
C GLU A 101 -12.59 12.73 -14.05
N ASP A 102 -12.96 13.86 -14.67
CA ASP A 102 -12.02 14.94 -15.03
C ASP A 102 -11.19 15.48 -13.85
N GLY A 103 -11.74 15.53 -12.63
CA GLY A 103 -11.03 16.01 -11.43
C GLY A 103 -9.92 15.08 -10.92
N TRP A 104 -9.81 13.85 -11.45
CA TRP A 104 -8.83 12.84 -11.05
C TRP A 104 -7.83 12.51 -12.17
N LYS A 105 -8.19 12.76 -13.44
CA LYS A 105 -7.41 12.39 -14.63
C LYS A 105 -5.96 12.85 -14.60
N ASP A 106 -5.72 14.14 -14.35
CA ASP A 106 -4.37 14.70 -14.40
C ASP A 106 -3.46 14.07 -13.33
N THR A 107 -3.97 13.88 -12.11
CA THR A 107 -3.26 13.19 -11.04
C THR A 107 -3.03 11.72 -11.39
N ALA A 108 -4.03 11.03 -11.94
CA ALA A 108 -3.90 9.64 -12.38
C ALA A 108 -2.86 9.48 -13.50
N LYS A 109 -2.78 10.45 -14.42
CA LYS A 109 -1.78 10.51 -15.49
C LYS A 109 -0.36 10.68 -14.96
N ASP A 110 -0.18 11.56 -13.98
CA ASP A 110 1.10 11.72 -13.28
C ASP A 110 1.52 10.43 -12.57
N ILE A 111 0.58 9.81 -11.83
CA ILE A 111 0.81 8.53 -11.14
C ILE A 111 1.24 7.44 -12.12
N VAL A 112 0.55 7.29 -13.25
CA VAL A 112 0.90 6.31 -14.29
C VAL A 112 2.31 6.55 -14.80
N THR A 113 2.63 7.80 -15.17
CA THR A 113 3.94 8.17 -15.71
C THR A 113 5.05 7.85 -14.72
N LYS A 114 4.89 8.29 -13.47
CA LYS A 114 5.83 8.03 -12.37
C LYS A 114 6.03 6.54 -12.11
N CYS A 115 4.98 5.74 -12.18
CA CYS A 115 5.07 4.30 -11.95
C CYS A 115 5.71 3.55 -13.11
N VAL A 116 5.49 3.97 -14.36
CA VAL A 116 6.21 3.43 -15.53
C VAL A 116 7.70 3.74 -15.42
N GLU A 117 8.07 4.98 -15.10
CA GLU A 117 9.45 5.39 -14.89
C GLU A 117 10.12 4.63 -13.74
N PHE A 118 9.40 4.44 -12.62
CA PHE A 118 9.87 3.64 -11.50
C PHE A 118 10.21 2.21 -11.93
N ILE A 119 9.32 1.54 -12.66
CA ILE A 119 9.57 0.19 -13.17
C ILE A 119 10.75 0.15 -14.13
N ALA A 120 10.83 1.10 -15.06
CA ALA A 120 11.96 1.20 -16.00
C ALA A 120 13.30 1.36 -15.25
N SER A 121 13.35 2.20 -14.23
CA SER A 121 14.55 2.42 -13.40
C SER A 121 14.99 1.19 -12.60
N MET A 122 14.06 0.29 -12.29
CA MET A 122 14.28 -0.90 -11.47
C MET A 122 14.45 -2.17 -12.31
N LYS A 123 14.23 -2.11 -13.64
CA LYS A 123 14.19 -3.27 -14.54
C LYS A 123 15.40 -4.19 -14.40
N THR A 124 16.62 -3.64 -14.46
CA THR A 124 17.86 -4.42 -14.34
C THR A 124 17.95 -5.15 -13.00
N LYS A 125 17.63 -4.48 -11.89
CA LYS A 125 17.62 -5.11 -10.55
C LYS A 125 16.57 -6.22 -10.46
N MET A 126 15.40 -6.01 -11.07
CA MET A 126 14.36 -7.04 -11.08
C MET A 126 14.82 -8.27 -11.87
N GLN A 127 15.44 -8.09 -13.04
CA GLN A 127 15.97 -9.19 -13.86
C GLN A 127 17.05 -10.00 -13.13
N GLU A 128 17.98 -9.31 -12.44
CA GLU A 128 19.04 -9.96 -11.65
C GLU A 128 18.48 -10.81 -10.49
N HIS A 129 17.36 -10.39 -9.89
CA HIS A 129 16.74 -11.10 -8.77
C HIS A 129 15.64 -12.09 -9.19
N SER A 130 15.19 -12.06 -10.44
CA SER A 130 14.10 -12.90 -10.95
C SER A 130 14.58 -14.13 -11.73
N HIS A 131 15.89 -14.42 -11.79
CA HIS A 131 16.43 -15.54 -12.58
C HIS A 131 15.84 -16.92 -12.24
N ASN A 132 15.28 -17.10 -11.05
CA ASN A 132 14.63 -18.35 -10.62
C ASN A 132 13.11 -18.24 -10.51
N MET A 133 12.52 -17.09 -10.83
CA MET A 133 11.08 -16.88 -10.79
C MET A 133 10.46 -17.24 -12.15
N LYS A 134 9.31 -17.89 -12.10
CA LYS A 134 8.48 -18.25 -13.25
C LYS A 134 7.81 -17.06 -13.89
N CYS A 135 7.46 -16.08 -13.06
CA CYS A 135 6.78 -14.87 -13.47
C CYS A 135 7.55 -13.65 -12.99
N SER A 136 7.51 -12.58 -13.78
CA SER A 136 8.24 -11.37 -13.48
C SER A 136 7.57 -10.62 -12.32
N PRO A 137 8.32 -10.17 -11.29
CA PRO A 137 7.74 -9.40 -10.19
C PRO A 137 7.34 -7.98 -10.61
N MET A 138 7.75 -7.54 -11.82
CA MET A 138 7.48 -6.21 -12.37
C MET A 138 6.01 -5.82 -12.28
N SER A 139 5.10 -6.72 -12.68
CA SER A 139 3.65 -6.48 -12.68
C SER A 139 3.11 -6.19 -11.27
N GLY A 140 3.62 -6.91 -10.26
CA GLY A 140 3.27 -6.68 -8.86
C GLY A 140 3.80 -5.34 -8.34
N PHE A 141 5.05 -5.01 -8.66
CA PHE A 141 5.63 -3.70 -8.30
C PHE A 141 4.91 -2.54 -8.97
N PHE A 142 4.46 -2.71 -10.21
CA PHE A 142 3.72 -1.68 -10.93
C PHE A 142 2.38 -1.38 -10.24
N LEU A 143 1.59 -2.41 -9.93
CA LEU A 143 0.34 -2.23 -9.18
C LEU A 143 0.58 -1.64 -7.79
N MET A 144 1.61 -2.09 -7.07
CA MET A 144 1.94 -1.52 -5.76
C MET A 144 2.28 -0.02 -5.88
N CYS A 145 3.01 0.38 -6.93
CA CYS A 145 3.29 1.78 -7.19
C CYS A 145 2.02 2.59 -7.44
N LEU A 146 1.11 2.08 -8.28
CA LEU A 146 -0.17 2.76 -8.55
C LEU A 146 -1.00 2.92 -7.27
N MET A 147 -1.15 1.84 -6.48
CA MET A 147 -1.91 1.88 -5.23
C MET A 147 -1.32 2.88 -4.23
N LYS A 148 0.01 2.84 -4.06
CA LYS A 148 0.71 3.75 -3.14
C LYS A 148 0.50 5.21 -3.54
N ASN A 149 0.79 5.56 -4.79
CA ASN A 149 0.68 6.95 -5.22
C ASN A 149 -0.79 7.42 -5.30
N THR A 150 -1.74 6.52 -5.58
CA THR A 150 -3.18 6.82 -5.50
C THR A 150 -3.57 7.22 -4.08
N PHE A 151 -3.09 6.48 -3.08
CA PHE A 151 -3.35 6.77 -1.68
C PHE A 151 -2.69 8.09 -1.24
N GLU A 152 -1.42 8.31 -1.61
CA GLU A 152 -0.66 9.52 -1.25
C GLU A 152 -1.22 10.79 -1.89
N GLN A 153 -1.62 10.70 -3.17
CA GLN A 153 -2.13 11.84 -3.95
C GLN A 153 -3.66 11.93 -3.95
N CYS A 154 -4.33 11.21 -3.04
CA CYS A 154 -5.78 11.23 -2.94
C CYS A 154 -6.31 12.66 -2.74
N PRO A 155 -7.23 13.15 -3.59
CA PRO A 155 -7.85 14.47 -3.42
C PRO A 155 -8.53 14.61 -2.06
N ALA A 156 -8.45 15.81 -1.47
CA ALA A 156 -8.96 16.06 -0.12
C ALA A 156 -10.48 15.86 0.00
N ASP A 157 -11.23 16.15 -1.07
CA ASP A 157 -12.68 15.95 -1.15
C ASP A 157 -13.09 14.48 -1.32
N LYS A 158 -12.17 13.62 -1.77
CA LYS A 158 -12.37 12.16 -1.91
C LYS A 158 -11.79 11.37 -0.73
N TRP A 159 -11.08 12.04 0.17
CA TRP A 159 -10.45 11.42 1.34
C TRP A 159 -11.45 11.23 2.49
N GLN A 160 -11.47 10.02 3.08
CA GLN A 160 -12.26 9.75 4.27
C GLN A 160 -11.56 10.28 5.52
N ASN A 161 -12.16 11.31 6.11
CA ASN A 161 -11.62 11.96 7.31
C ASN A 161 -11.96 11.19 8.60
N THR A 162 -11.52 9.92 8.68
CA THR A 162 -11.66 9.06 9.87
C THR A 162 -10.34 8.97 10.64
N SER A 163 -10.40 8.61 11.92
CA SER A 163 -9.20 8.38 12.75
C SER A 163 -8.26 7.39 12.09
N PHE A 164 -8.80 6.22 11.68
CA PHE A 164 -8.06 5.18 11.00
C PHE A 164 -7.33 5.68 9.74
N CYS A 165 -8.07 6.28 8.80
CA CYS A 165 -7.47 6.72 7.53
C CYS A 165 -6.37 7.76 7.75
N ASN A 166 -6.61 8.73 8.63
CA ASN A 166 -5.63 9.78 8.93
C ASN A 166 -4.36 9.23 9.57
N LYS A 167 -4.48 8.28 10.51
CA LYS A 167 -3.32 7.62 11.12
C LYS A 167 -2.48 6.84 10.10
N ILE A 168 -3.14 6.15 9.16
CA ILE A 168 -2.44 5.48 8.06
C ILE A 168 -1.71 6.49 7.18
N LYS A 169 -2.39 7.57 6.77
CA LYS A 169 -1.82 8.63 5.93
C LYS A 169 -0.63 9.34 6.57
N ASN A 170 -0.70 9.56 7.88
CA ASN A 170 0.36 10.21 8.65
C ASN A 170 1.52 9.27 9.01
N GLY A 171 1.41 7.97 8.66
CA GLY A 171 2.43 6.97 8.98
C GLY A 171 2.47 6.59 10.47
N GLU A 172 1.43 6.91 11.24
CA GLU A 172 1.35 6.60 12.68
C GLU A 172 1.26 5.10 12.95
N CYS A 173 0.76 4.33 11.97
CA CYS A 173 0.70 2.87 12.02
C CYS A 173 1.91 2.17 11.38
N ALA A 174 2.92 2.92 10.91
CA ALA A 174 4.13 2.30 10.39
C ALA A 174 4.94 1.67 11.54
N PRO A 175 5.53 0.47 11.35
CA PRO A 175 6.41 -0.11 12.36
C PRO A 175 7.57 0.85 12.62
N LYS A 176 7.77 1.21 13.90
CA LYS A 176 8.92 2.02 14.31
C LYS A 176 10.19 1.26 13.95
N ARG A 177 11.05 1.89 13.14
CA ARG A 177 12.40 1.40 12.91
C ARG A 177 13.23 1.91 14.10
N ASP A 178 13.44 1.04 15.08
CA ASP A 178 14.41 1.26 16.17
C ASP A 178 15.85 1.11 15.65
#